data_AF-A0A7C1WII6-F1
#
_entry.id   AF-A0A7C1WII6-F1
#
_cell.length_a   1.000
_cell.length_b   1.000
_cell.length_c   1.000
_cell.angle_alpha   90.00
_cell.angle_beta   90.00
_cell.angle_gamma   90.00
#
_symmetry.space_group_name_H-M   'P 1'
#
loop_
_entity.id
_entity.type
_entity.pdbx_description
1 polymer ?
#
loop_
_entity_poly.entity_id
_entity_poly.type
_entity_poly.pdbx_seq_one_letter_code
_entity_poly.pdbx_strand_id
1 'polypeptide(L)'
;MTFYEVIIIVDDDNHLIGIITRSDLLDPIQKQVILVDHNEISQAVNGIEDADILEIIDHHRVGDISTIRPITVYNEPIGSTCTIIASQIFLHRIEMIPDIAGVLLSGILSDTLLLTLSTTTQKDREIARKLAGVAELDLTTFGKELLTSSTNIKGKTPREILFHDFKTYHFNGKKIGVNQIMSLDNEEIASVEPDIKSEMEKLCREEAYSMVAMLIMNPVERKGEEIIVKGDTKIIEKAFGVTVKDDKCFVPKIMSRKKDFIPRIGGILANSPGSYHTV
;
A
#
# COMPACT_ATOMS: atom_id res chain seq x y z
N MET A 1 33.97 -14.77 -49.35
CA MET A 1 34.09 -13.40 -48.81
C MET A 1 32.98 -13.24 -47.79
N THR A 2 33.28 -13.48 -46.52
CA THR A 2 32.31 -13.35 -45.43
C THR A 2 32.23 -11.86 -45.09
N PHE A 3 31.11 -11.22 -45.41
CA PHE A 3 30.84 -9.87 -44.95
C PHE A 3 30.63 -9.93 -43.45
N TYR A 4 31.54 -9.35 -42.67
CA TYR A 4 31.30 -9.10 -41.26
C TYR A 4 30.32 -7.93 -41.20
N GLU A 5 29.05 -8.22 -40.90
CA GLU A 5 28.08 -7.19 -40.59
C GLU A 5 28.46 -6.58 -39.25
N VAL A 6 28.83 -5.31 -39.29
CA VAL A 6 29.26 -4.51 -38.15
C VAL A 6 28.32 -3.33 -38.07
N ILE A 7 27.76 -3.08 -36.88
CA ILE A 7 26.92 -1.92 -36.61
C ILE A 7 27.83 -0.84 -36.01
N ILE A 8 27.83 0.33 -36.64
CA ILE A 8 28.55 1.50 -36.15
C ILE A 8 27.59 2.33 -35.30
N ILE A 9 27.97 2.59 -34.04
CA ILE A 9 27.22 3.46 -33.14
C ILE A 9 27.87 4.84 -33.15
N VAL A 10 27.06 5.86 -33.42
CA VAL A 10 27.46 7.26 -33.36
C VAL A 10 26.61 8.03 -32.35
N ASP A 11 27.13 9.15 -31.84
CA ASP A 11 26.34 10.13 -31.08
C ASP A 11 25.49 11.02 -32.00
N ASP A 12 24.75 11.97 -31.41
CA ASP A 12 23.89 12.91 -32.15
C ASP A 12 24.66 13.81 -33.14
N ASP A 13 25.98 13.97 -32.94
CA ASP A 13 26.89 14.75 -33.79
C ASP A 13 27.63 13.88 -34.84
N ASN A 14 27.25 12.61 -35.00
CA ASN A 14 27.89 11.59 -35.86
C ASN A 14 29.33 11.21 -35.49
N HIS A 15 29.76 11.43 -34.25
CA HIS A 15 31.05 10.89 -33.79
C HIS A 15 30.93 9.41 -33.44
N LEU A 16 31.91 8.62 -33.86
CA LEU A 16 32.00 7.20 -33.53
C LEU A 16 32.13 7.02 -32.00
N ILE A 17 31.12 6.41 -31.37
CA ILE A 17 31.14 6.08 -29.94
C ILE A 17 31.21 4.58 -29.65
N GLY A 18 30.99 3.73 -30.66
CA GLY A 18 31.07 2.29 -30.49
C GLY A 18 30.91 1.49 -31.78
N ILE A 19 31.25 0.21 -31.68
CA ILE A 19 31.10 -0.78 -32.76
C ILE A 19 30.49 -2.03 -32.14
N ILE A 20 29.40 -2.53 -32.71
CA ILE A 20 28.81 -3.83 -32.34
C ILE A 20 29.10 -4.82 -33.47
N THR A 21 29.71 -5.94 -33.11
CA THR A 21 29.94 -7.08 -33.99
C THR A 21 28.97 -8.22 -33.65
N ARG A 22 28.88 -9.22 -34.53
CA ARG A 22 28.10 -10.43 -34.27
C ARG A 22 28.53 -11.16 -32.98
N SER A 23 29.81 -11.13 -32.62
CA SER A 23 30.31 -11.75 -31.39
C SER A 23 29.81 -11.04 -30.14
N ASP A 24 29.67 -9.71 -30.20
CA ASP A 24 29.14 -8.91 -29.09
C ASP A 24 27.64 -9.19 -28.83
N LEU A 25 26.92 -9.71 -29.84
CA LEU A 25 25.54 -10.19 -29.69
C LEU A 25 25.45 -11.61 -29.11
N LEU A 26 26.56 -12.35 -29.06
CA LEU A 26 26.61 -13.69 -28.48
C LEU A 26 26.86 -13.66 -26.97
N ASP A 27 27.48 -12.59 -26.47
CA ASP A 27 27.66 -12.39 -25.03
C ASP A 27 26.39 -11.74 -24.44
N PRO A 28 25.72 -12.38 -23.46
CA PRO A 28 24.57 -11.79 -22.81
C PRO A 28 25.00 -10.54 -22.03
N ILE A 29 24.48 -9.38 -22.44
CA ILE A 29 24.66 -8.14 -21.68
C ILE A 29 23.79 -8.22 -20.44
N GLN A 30 24.38 -8.58 -19.30
CA GLN A 30 23.69 -8.57 -18.02
C GLN A 30 23.65 -7.14 -17.50
N LYS A 31 22.46 -6.57 -17.34
CA LYS A 31 22.32 -5.26 -16.70
C LYS A 31 22.60 -5.39 -15.22
N GLN A 32 23.44 -4.51 -14.70
CA GLN A 32 23.71 -4.43 -13.27
C GLN A 32 22.57 -3.72 -12.55
N VAL A 33 22.08 -4.31 -11.47
CA VAL A 33 20.92 -3.79 -10.72
C VAL A 33 21.11 -3.90 -9.22
N ILE A 34 20.49 -2.98 -8.49
CA ILE A 34 20.33 -3.04 -7.03
C ILE A 34 18.83 -3.10 -6.76
N LEU A 35 18.39 -4.09 -6.00
CA LEU A 35 17.00 -4.21 -5.59
C LEU A 35 16.77 -3.44 -4.30
N VAL A 36 15.74 -2.60 -4.29
CA VAL A 36 15.32 -1.85 -3.11
C VAL A 36 13.87 -2.19 -2.79
N ASP A 37 13.58 -2.39 -1.51
CA ASP A 37 12.23 -2.64 -0.97
C ASP A 37 11.55 -3.94 -1.40
N HIS A 38 12.25 -4.80 -2.14
CA HIS A 38 11.76 -6.12 -2.51
C HIS A 38 12.90 -7.07 -2.82
N ASN A 39 12.61 -8.35 -2.68
CA ASN A 39 13.51 -9.44 -3.04
C ASN A 39 12.75 -10.69 -3.52
N GLU A 40 11.45 -10.62 -3.81
CA GLU A 40 10.72 -11.73 -4.45
C GLU A 40 10.72 -11.52 -5.97
N ILE A 41 11.05 -12.54 -6.77
CA ILE A 41 11.18 -12.42 -8.24
C ILE A 41 9.86 -11.93 -8.85
N SER A 42 8.74 -12.41 -8.31
CA SER A 42 7.39 -12.02 -8.75
C SER A 42 7.06 -10.53 -8.61
N GLN A 43 7.84 -9.79 -7.81
CA GLN A 43 7.66 -8.34 -7.59
C GLN A 43 8.67 -7.50 -8.39
N ALA A 44 9.69 -8.14 -8.95
CA ALA A 44 10.76 -7.47 -9.66
C ALA A 44 10.41 -7.18 -11.13
N VAL A 45 11.26 -6.40 -11.79
CA VAL A 45 11.11 -6.06 -13.21
C VAL A 45 11.30 -7.30 -14.11
N ASN A 46 10.60 -7.32 -15.25
CA ASN A 46 10.81 -8.35 -16.27
C ASN A 46 12.29 -8.42 -16.69
N GLY A 47 12.84 -9.64 -16.73
CA GLY A 47 14.23 -9.89 -17.05
C GLY A 47 15.19 -9.78 -15.87
N ILE A 48 14.69 -9.69 -14.62
CA ILE A 48 15.54 -9.69 -13.43
C ILE A 48 16.40 -10.95 -13.30
N GLU A 49 15.89 -12.10 -13.79
CA GLU A 49 16.58 -13.39 -13.73
C GLU A 49 17.84 -13.40 -14.61
N ASP A 50 17.87 -12.56 -15.65
CA ASP A 50 19.00 -12.40 -16.57
C ASP A 50 19.93 -11.25 -16.17
N ALA A 51 19.58 -10.48 -15.12
CA ALA A 51 20.34 -9.33 -14.65
C ALA A 51 21.45 -9.73 -13.66
N ASP A 52 22.49 -8.90 -13.57
CA ASP A 52 23.55 -9.02 -12.57
C ASP A 52 23.15 -8.22 -11.33
N ILE A 53 22.47 -8.89 -10.39
CA ILE A 53 22.07 -8.28 -9.12
C ILE A 53 23.32 -8.07 -8.29
N LEU A 54 23.60 -6.81 -7.90
CA LEU A 54 24.77 -6.43 -7.13
C LEU A 54 24.47 -6.35 -5.63
N GLU A 55 23.30 -5.81 -5.28
CA GLU A 55 22.89 -5.60 -3.89
C GLU A 55 21.37 -5.72 -3.72
N ILE A 56 20.95 -6.04 -2.50
CA ILE A 56 19.56 -6.00 -2.05
C ILE A 56 19.47 -5.18 -0.77
N ILE A 57 18.63 -4.15 -0.75
CA ILE A 57 18.33 -3.33 0.42
C ILE A 57 16.83 -3.41 0.71
N ASP A 58 16.43 -4.09 1.77
CA ASP A 58 15.03 -4.43 1.99
C ASP A 58 14.69 -4.54 3.49
N HIS A 59 13.42 -4.45 3.82
CA HIS A 59 12.87 -4.67 5.16
C HIS A 59 11.81 -5.78 5.22
N HIS A 60 11.49 -6.38 4.08
CA HIS A 60 10.56 -7.51 3.98
C HIS A 60 11.23 -8.83 4.34
N ARG A 61 10.41 -9.89 4.44
CA ARG A 61 10.91 -11.26 4.52
C ARG A 61 11.77 -11.57 3.29
N VAL A 62 12.77 -12.41 3.47
CA VAL A 62 13.52 -12.96 2.34
C VAL A 62 12.66 -14.03 1.63
N GLY A 63 12.54 -13.89 0.31
CA GLY A 63 11.73 -14.70 -0.59
C GLY A 63 12.55 -15.66 -1.44
N ASP A 64 12.22 -15.75 -2.74
CA ASP A 64 12.71 -16.74 -3.69
C ASP A 64 13.85 -16.25 -4.60
N ILE A 65 14.48 -15.11 -4.30
CA ILE A 65 15.63 -14.62 -5.08
C ILE A 65 16.86 -15.52 -4.92
N SER A 66 17.52 -15.78 -6.03
CA SER A 66 18.78 -16.51 -6.09
C SER A 66 19.77 -15.75 -6.97
N THR A 67 21.04 -15.71 -6.54
CA THR A 67 22.12 -15.05 -7.28
C THR A 67 23.23 -16.04 -7.58
N ILE A 68 23.85 -15.90 -8.75
CA ILE A 68 24.95 -16.77 -9.19
C ILE A 68 26.25 -16.46 -8.42
N ARG A 69 26.43 -15.18 -8.02
CA ARG A 69 27.61 -14.69 -7.30
C ARG A 69 27.20 -14.18 -5.91
N PRO A 70 28.14 -14.13 -4.95
CA PRO A 70 27.92 -13.44 -3.68
C PRO A 70 27.60 -11.96 -3.92
N ILE A 71 26.61 -11.45 -3.18
CA ILE A 71 26.14 -10.06 -3.26
C ILE A 71 26.03 -9.45 -1.86
N THR A 72 25.97 -8.12 -1.78
CA THR A 72 25.65 -7.43 -0.53
C THR A 72 24.15 -7.50 -0.28
N VAL A 73 23.74 -7.95 0.92
CA VAL A 73 22.34 -7.96 1.33
C VAL A 73 22.19 -7.22 2.64
N TYR A 74 21.49 -6.09 2.60
CA TYR A 74 21.05 -5.34 3.76
C TYR A 74 19.56 -5.58 3.97
N ASN A 75 19.23 -6.55 4.83
CA ASN A 75 17.87 -6.80 5.26
C ASN A 75 17.74 -6.50 6.76
N GLU A 76 16.89 -5.55 7.13
CA GLU A 76 16.67 -5.16 8.52
C GLU A 76 15.17 -5.14 8.83
N PRO A 77 14.68 -5.79 9.90
CA PRO A 77 13.25 -5.86 10.21
C PRO A 77 12.75 -4.56 10.86
N ILE A 78 12.72 -3.48 10.07
CA ILE A 78 12.28 -2.13 10.45
C ILE A 78 11.10 -1.66 9.62
N GLY A 79 10.61 -0.45 9.91
CA GLY A 79 9.39 0.08 9.32
C GLY A 79 9.49 0.45 7.85
N SER A 80 10.68 0.79 7.34
CA SER A 80 10.87 1.21 5.95
C SER A 80 12.29 0.98 5.43
N THR A 81 12.42 0.61 4.15
CA THR A 81 13.70 0.58 3.43
C THR A 81 14.38 1.96 3.40
N CYS A 82 13.59 3.05 3.36
CA CYS A 82 14.14 4.41 3.41
C CYS A 82 14.89 4.69 4.72
N THR A 83 14.49 4.06 5.83
CA THR A 83 15.23 4.13 7.10
C THR A 83 16.62 3.50 6.98
N ILE A 84 16.75 2.39 6.24
CA ILE A 84 18.04 1.71 5.99
C ILE A 84 18.94 2.64 5.18
N ILE A 85 18.43 3.14 4.05
CA ILE A 85 19.19 4.00 3.12
C ILE A 85 19.67 5.27 3.84
N ALA A 86 18.77 5.98 4.52
CA ALA A 86 19.12 7.19 5.26
C ALA A 86 20.14 6.90 6.38
N SER A 87 20.02 5.75 7.06
CA SER A 87 20.99 5.34 8.08
C SER A 87 22.39 5.15 7.49
N GLN A 88 22.50 4.54 6.30
CA GLN A 88 23.79 4.38 5.62
C GLN A 88 24.38 5.73 5.20
N ILE A 89 23.56 6.63 4.64
CA ILE A 89 24.00 7.98 4.26
C ILE A 89 24.57 8.73 5.49
N PHE A 90 23.88 8.70 6.62
CA PHE A 90 24.36 9.33 7.86
C PHE A 90 25.61 8.64 8.42
N LEU A 91 25.66 7.31 8.39
CA LEU A 91 26.81 6.53 8.87
C LEU A 91 28.09 6.87 8.08
N HIS A 92 27.97 6.98 6.76
CA HIS A 92 29.07 7.31 5.87
C HIS A 92 29.36 8.81 5.74
N ARG A 93 28.60 9.66 6.46
CA ARG A 93 28.72 11.13 6.45
C ARG A 93 28.64 11.72 5.04
N ILE A 94 27.79 11.12 4.20
CA ILE A 94 27.51 11.62 2.86
C ILE A 94 26.56 12.82 3.02
N GLU A 95 26.88 13.93 2.37
CA GLU A 95 26.04 15.12 2.36
C GLU A 95 24.71 14.83 1.65
N MET A 96 23.60 15.17 2.30
CA MET A 96 22.25 14.92 1.79
C MET A 96 21.57 16.26 1.50
N ILE A 97 21.13 16.44 0.25
CA ILE A 97 20.35 17.62 -0.12
C ILE A 97 18.92 17.54 0.43
N PRO A 98 18.26 18.67 0.73
CA PRO A 98 16.91 18.70 1.31
C PRO A 98 15.87 17.87 0.54
N ASP A 99 15.92 17.90 -0.79
CA ASP A 99 14.96 17.19 -1.64
C ASP A 99 15.03 15.67 -1.44
N ILE A 100 16.24 15.10 -1.37
CA ILE A 100 16.44 13.66 -1.10
C ILE A 100 16.01 13.32 0.32
N ALA A 101 16.28 14.20 1.29
CA ALA A 101 15.82 14.02 2.65
C ALA A 101 14.29 13.97 2.74
N GLY A 102 13.60 14.85 2.01
CA GLY A 102 12.14 14.88 1.90
C GLY A 102 11.57 13.61 1.27
N VAL A 103 12.20 13.08 0.21
CA VAL A 103 11.77 11.81 -0.43
C VAL A 103 11.94 10.62 0.51
N LEU A 104 13.11 10.48 1.15
CA LEU A 104 13.36 9.41 2.12
C LEU A 104 12.40 9.53 3.32
N LEU A 105 12.16 10.75 3.80
CA LEU A 105 11.19 10.99 4.86
C LEU A 105 9.78 10.54 4.44
N SER A 106 9.38 10.85 3.21
CA SER A 106 8.08 10.47 2.67
C SER A 106 7.91 8.95 2.61
N GLY A 107 8.94 8.21 2.18
CA GLY A 107 8.94 6.75 2.20
C GLY A 107 8.73 6.19 3.61
N ILE A 108 9.49 6.69 4.59
CA ILE A 108 9.33 6.26 5.99
C ILE A 108 7.91 6.54 6.48
N LEU A 109 7.39 7.74 6.25
CA LEU A 109 6.06 8.14 6.70
C LEU A 109 4.93 7.35 6.02
N SER A 110 5.12 6.96 4.75
CA SER A 110 4.22 6.10 3.99
C SER A 110 4.18 4.69 4.58
N ASP A 111 5.31 4.00 4.67
CA ASP A 111 5.38 2.59 5.09
C ASP A 111 4.97 2.40 6.55
N THR A 112 5.15 3.43 7.37
CA THR A 112 4.86 3.41 8.81
C THR A 112 3.52 4.05 9.18
N LEU A 113 2.77 4.56 8.20
CA LEU A 113 1.53 5.32 8.39
C LEU A 113 1.70 6.42 9.46
N LEU A 114 2.60 7.37 9.20
CA LEU A 114 3.02 8.40 10.16
C LEU A 114 3.57 7.83 11.48
N LEU A 115 4.43 6.81 11.38
CA LEU A 115 5.08 6.19 12.54
C LEU A 115 4.08 5.56 13.52
N THR A 116 2.91 5.14 13.04
CA THR A 116 1.84 4.57 13.89
C THR A 116 1.71 3.05 13.76
N LEU A 117 2.15 2.46 12.64
CA LEU A 117 2.05 1.01 12.44
C LEU A 117 2.89 0.23 13.45
N SER A 118 2.48 -1.01 13.72
CA SER A 118 3.21 -1.93 14.62
C SER A 118 4.59 -2.32 14.09
N THR A 119 4.83 -2.17 12.79
CA THR A 119 6.14 -2.35 12.14
C THR A 119 7.09 -1.20 12.42
N THR A 120 6.60 -0.04 12.88
CA THR A 120 7.41 1.14 13.17
C THR A 120 8.33 0.87 14.36
N THR A 121 9.63 1.01 14.14
CA THR A 121 10.67 0.86 15.16
C THR A 121 11.13 2.22 15.70
N GLN A 122 11.92 2.19 16.76
CA GLN A 122 12.56 3.40 17.29
C GLN A 122 13.52 4.04 16.25
N LYS A 123 14.18 3.20 15.43
CA LYS A 123 15.10 3.66 14.40
C LYS A 123 14.37 4.50 13.33
N ASP A 124 13.20 4.05 12.90
CA ASP A 124 12.35 4.81 11.96
C ASP A 124 12.01 6.20 12.51
N ARG A 125 11.65 6.29 13.79
CA ARG A 125 11.32 7.56 14.46
C ARG A 125 12.52 8.49 14.55
N GLU A 126 13.70 7.96 14.83
CA GLU A 126 14.93 8.76 14.95
C GLU A 126 15.40 9.28 13.60
N ILE A 127 15.40 8.41 12.58
CA ILE A 127 15.80 8.77 11.22
C ILE A 127 14.79 9.76 10.61
N ALA A 128 13.49 9.55 10.76
CA ALA A 128 12.47 10.49 10.29
C ALA A 128 12.67 11.91 10.86
N ARG A 129 12.99 12.03 12.16
CA ARG A 129 13.27 13.34 12.77
C ARG A 129 14.54 13.98 12.21
N LYS A 130 15.60 13.20 11.96
CA LYS A 130 16.83 13.71 11.35
C LYS A 130 16.58 14.19 9.93
N LEU A 131 15.87 13.40 9.12
CA LEU A 131 15.52 13.75 7.74
C LEU A 131 14.64 15.00 7.68
N ALA A 132 13.66 15.13 8.58
CA ALA A 132 12.84 16.34 8.68
C ALA A 132 13.68 17.59 8.98
N GLY A 133 14.71 17.47 9.83
CA GLY A 133 15.66 18.55 10.08
C GLY A 133 16.50 18.93 8.85
N VAL A 134 16.96 17.94 8.06
CA VAL A 134 17.71 18.19 6.81
C VAL A 134 16.83 18.79 5.73
N ALA A 135 15.57 18.36 5.63
CA ALA A 135 14.60 18.84 4.66
C ALA A 135 13.96 20.18 5.06
N GLU A 136 14.22 20.68 6.26
CA GLU A 136 13.57 21.88 6.84
C GLU A 136 12.03 21.76 6.91
N LEU A 137 11.52 20.55 7.19
CA LEU A 137 10.09 20.25 7.25
C LEU A 137 9.60 20.03 8.68
N ASP A 138 8.41 20.52 9.01
CA ASP A 138 7.71 20.07 10.21
C ASP A 138 7.13 18.67 9.98
N LEU A 139 7.63 17.70 10.72
CA LEU A 139 7.29 16.28 10.59
C LEU A 139 5.77 16.02 10.67
N THR A 140 5.07 16.76 11.55
CA THR A 140 3.64 16.56 11.78
C THR A 140 2.82 17.12 10.63
N THR A 141 3.10 18.34 10.22
CA THR A 141 2.40 19.04 9.15
C THR A 141 2.64 18.33 7.82
N PHE A 142 3.90 18.06 7.50
CA PHE A 142 4.28 17.34 6.28
C PHE A 142 3.67 15.95 6.21
N GLY A 143 3.68 15.20 7.32
CA GLY A 143 3.05 13.89 7.37
C GLY A 143 1.55 13.92 7.10
N LYS A 144 0.84 14.91 7.64
CA LYS A 144 -0.59 15.10 7.34
C LYS A 144 -0.83 15.44 5.87
N GLU A 145 -0.03 16.33 5.29
CA GLU A 145 -0.13 16.68 3.86
C GLU A 145 0.14 15.47 2.97
N LEU A 146 1.20 14.71 3.25
CA LEU A 146 1.56 13.48 2.52
C LEU A 146 0.41 12.47 2.53
N LEU A 147 -0.11 12.14 3.72
CA LEU A 147 -1.22 11.20 3.82
C LEU A 147 -2.49 11.73 3.13
N THR A 148 -2.81 13.01 3.29
CA THR A 148 -3.98 13.61 2.64
C THR A 148 -3.89 13.50 1.12
N SER A 149 -2.69 13.68 0.56
CA SER A 149 -2.45 13.50 -0.87
C SER A 149 -2.65 12.05 -1.32
N SER A 150 -2.31 11.07 -0.47
CA SER A 150 -2.47 9.63 -0.76
C SER A 150 -3.91 9.14 -0.63
N THR A 151 -4.72 9.75 0.25
CA THR A 151 -6.12 9.38 0.50
C THR A 151 -7.13 10.24 -0.25
N ASN A 152 -6.66 11.10 -1.15
CA ASN A 152 -7.46 12.19 -1.70
C ASN A 152 -8.76 11.67 -2.34
N ILE A 153 -9.89 12.06 -1.73
CA ILE A 153 -11.25 11.85 -2.23
C ILE A 153 -11.74 13.07 -3.02
N LYS A 154 -11.03 14.21 -2.97
CA LYS A 154 -11.39 15.40 -3.75
C LYS A 154 -11.34 15.11 -5.24
N GLY A 155 -12.42 15.50 -5.92
CA GLY A 155 -12.59 15.31 -7.36
C GLY A 155 -13.05 13.90 -7.76
N LYS A 156 -13.19 12.96 -6.82
CA LYS A 156 -13.80 11.65 -7.07
C LYS A 156 -15.31 11.72 -6.83
N THR A 157 -16.06 11.01 -7.65
CA THR A 157 -17.49 10.81 -7.45
C THR A 157 -17.74 9.90 -6.22
N PRO A 158 -18.92 9.98 -5.58
CA PRO A 158 -19.29 9.11 -4.46
C PRO A 158 -19.14 7.62 -4.79
N ARG A 159 -19.42 7.23 -6.04
CA ARG A 159 -19.24 5.87 -6.53
C ARG A 159 -17.75 5.50 -6.59
N GLU A 160 -16.89 6.34 -7.14
CA GLU A 160 -15.45 6.08 -7.18
C GLU A 160 -14.85 5.97 -5.77
N ILE A 161 -15.28 6.82 -4.83
CA ILE A 161 -14.88 6.73 -3.42
C ILE A 161 -15.33 5.40 -2.82
N LEU A 162 -16.60 5.02 -3.00
CA LEU A 162 -17.14 3.76 -2.47
C LEU A 162 -16.43 2.54 -3.06
N PHE A 163 -16.05 2.57 -4.34
CA PHE A 163 -15.38 1.45 -5.01
C PHE A 163 -13.85 1.41 -4.79
N HIS A 164 -13.26 2.48 -4.24
CA HIS A 164 -11.83 2.55 -3.90
C HIS A 164 -11.49 1.62 -2.73
N ASP A 165 -10.96 0.43 -3.03
CA ASP A 165 -10.83 -0.72 -2.12
C ASP A 165 -12.17 -1.32 -1.65
N PHE A 166 -13.13 -1.44 -2.55
CA PHE A 166 -14.34 -2.24 -2.33
C PHE A 166 -14.10 -3.72 -2.66
N LYS A 167 -14.61 -4.61 -1.81
CA LYS A 167 -14.60 -6.05 -2.04
C LYS A 167 -15.97 -6.66 -1.75
N THR A 168 -16.33 -7.63 -2.58
CA THR A 168 -17.58 -8.38 -2.46
C THR A 168 -17.31 -9.76 -1.88
N TYR A 169 -18.12 -10.15 -0.91
CA TYR A 169 -18.06 -11.44 -0.22
C TYR A 169 -19.42 -12.12 -0.30
N HIS A 170 -19.42 -13.45 -0.28
CA HIS A 170 -20.64 -14.24 -0.29
C HIS A 170 -20.66 -15.15 0.94
N PHE A 171 -21.72 -15.07 1.72
CA PHE A 171 -21.93 -15.86 2.93
C PHE A 171 -23.34 -16.44 2.93
N ASN A 172 -23.47 -17.76 2.86
CA ASN A 172 -24.78 -18.45 2.85
C ASN A 172 -25.79 -17.82 1.88
N GLY A 173 -25.35 -17.53 0.66
CA GLY A 173 -26.19 -16.89 -0.37
C GLY A 173 -26.42 -15.39 -0.22
N LYS A 174 -25.98 -14.76 0.90
CA LYS A 174 -25.99 -13.30 1.07
C LYS A 174 -24.75 -12.67 0.46
N LYS A 175 -24.96 -11.63 -0.34
CA LYS A 175 -23.89 -10.83 -0.97
C LYS A 175 -23.57 -9.62 -0.10
N ILE A 176 -22.32 -9.48 0.32
CA ILE A 176 -21.85 -8.44 1.25
C ILE A 176 -20.77 -7.59 0.59
N GLY A 177 -20.94 -6.28 0.58
CA GLY A 177 -20.00 -5.32 0.03
C GLY A 177 -19.26 -4.59 1.14
N VAL A 178 -17.93 -4.49 1.03
CA VAL A 178 -17.11 -3.85 2.07
C VAL A 178 -16.04 -2.97 1.45
N ASN A 179 -16.16 -1.66 1.67
CA ASN A 179 -15.13 -0.66 1.43
C ASN A 179 -14.31 -0.41 2.70
N GLN A 180 -13.01 -0.19 2.57
CA GLN A 180 -12.18 0.32 3.68
C GLN A 180 -11.40 1.55 3.19
N ILE A 181 -11.52 2.66 3.91
CA ILE A 181 -10.88 3.93 3.58
C ILE A 181 -10.18 4.53 4.80
N MET A 182 -9.07 5.20 4.56
CA MET A 182 -8.40 6.05 5.54
C MET A 182 -8.84 7.49 5.31
N SER A 183 -9.31 8.16 6.37
CA SER A 183 -9.55 9.59 6.34
C SER A 183 -8.82 10.29 7.49
N LEU A 184 -8.06 11.33 7.16
CA LEU A 184 -7.49 12.23 8.15
C LEU A 184 -8.47 13.31 8.59
N ASP A 185 -9.41 13.64 7.71
CA ASP A 185 -10.41 14.68 7.90
C ASP A 185 -11.81 14.06 7.90
N ASN A 186 -12.39 13.94 9.09
CA ASN A 186 -13.73 13.39 9.23
C ASN A 186 -14.79 14.30 8.59
N GLU A 187 -14.52 15.62 8.48
CA GLU A 187 -15.45 16.56 7.84
C GLU A 187 -15.53 16.33 6.33
N GLU A 188 -14.42 15.96 5.71
CA GLU A 188 -14.37 15.64 4.27
C GLU A 188 -15.30 14.48 3.94
N ILE A 189 -15.21 13.39 4.71
CA ILE A 189 -16.12 12.23 4.56
C ILE A 189 -17.56 12.61 4.90
N ALA A 190 -17.78 13.38 5.97
CA ALA A 190 -19.13 13.81 6.36
C ALA A 190 -19.81 14.65 5.27
N SER A 191 -19.04 15.44 4.49
CA SER A 191 -19.58 16.27 3.41
C SER A 191 -20.13 15.46 2.23
N VAL A 192 -19.56 14.29 1.95
CA VAL A 192 -19.97 13.39 0.85
C VAL A 192 -20.78 12.18 1.32
N GLU A 193 -20.92 12.01 2.64
CA GLU A 193 -21.62 10.89 3.27
C GLU A 193 -23.05 10.67 2.75
N PRO A 194 -23.90 11.72 2.57
CA PRO A 194 -25.25 11.52 2.06
C PRO A 194 -25.27 10.86 0.68
N ASP A 195 -24.35 11.26 -0.20
CA ASP A 195 -24.25 10.72 -1.56
C ASP A 195 -23.65 9.31 -1.56
N ILE A 196 -22.67 9.04 -0.69
CA ILE A 196 -22.14 7.68 -0.48
C ILE A 196 -23.25 6.75 0.01
N LYS A 197 -24.06 7.17 0.98
CA LYS A 197 -25.21 6.40 1.48
C LYS A 197 -26.22 6.11 0.37
N SER A 198 -26.45 7.07 -0.53
CA SER A 198 -27.31 6.90 -1.71
C SER A 198 -26.76 5.83 -2.66
N GLU A 199 -25.46 5.86 -2.97
CA GLU A 199 -24.82 4.82 -3.79
C GLU A 199 -24.85 3.44 -3.13
N MET A 200 -24.56 3.36 -1.82
CA MET A 200 -24.67 2.10 -1.06
C MET A 200 -26.10 1.54 -1.09
N GLU A 201 -27.12 2.39 -1.02
CA GLU A 201 -28.52 1.97 -1.12
C GLU A 201 -28.87 1.46 -2.52
N LYS A 202 -28.35 2.10 -3.58
CA LYS A 202 -28.47 1.58 -4.96
C LYS A 202 -27.84 0.20 -5.08
N LEU A 203 -26.64 -0.03 -4.52
CA LEU A 203 -26.02 -1.35 -4.52
C LEU A 203 -26.91 -2.40 -3.84
N CYS A 204 -27.51 -2.07 -2.70
CA CYS A 204 -28.45 -2.98 -2.02
C CYS A 204 -29.68 -3.32 -2.90
N ARG A 205 -30.26 -2.33 -3.58
CA ARG A 205 -31.49 -2.51 -4.39
C ARG A 205 -31.26 -3.13 -5.76
N GLU A 206 -30.26 -2.64 -6.48
CA GLU A 206 -30.03 -2.93 -7.90
C GLU A 206 -29.05 -4.09 -8.10
N GLU A 207 -28.06 -4.23 -7.22
CA GLU A 207 -27.02 -5.25 -7.32
C GLU A 207 -27.16 -6.37 -6.28
N ALA A 208 -28.31 -6.42 -5.59
CA ALA A 208 -28.73 -7.43 -4.62
C ALA A 208 -27.73 -7.65 -3.46
N TYR A 209 -27.02 -6.60 -3.03
CA TYR A 209 -26.24 -6.67 -1.80
C TYR A 209 -27.18 -6.73 -0.60
N SER A 210 -27.01 -7.74 0.26
CA SER A 210 -27.72 -7.84 1.54
C SER A 210 -27.23 -6.81 2.55
N MET A 211 -25.97 -6.40 2.44
CA MET A 211 -25.36 -5.34 3.24
C MET A 211 -24.19 -4.72 2.47
N VAL A 212 -24.06 -3.40 2.56
CA VAL A 212 -22.86 -2.68 2.15
C VAL A 212 -22.35 -1.90 3.35
N ALA A 213 -21.06 -2.04 3.67
CA ALA A 213 -20.40 -1.33 4.75
C ALA A 213 -19.16 -0.57 4.23
N MET A 214 -18.97 0.65 4.73
CA MET A 214 -17.75 1.44 4.53
C MET A 214 -17.09 1.64 5.89
N LEU A 215 -15.87 1.11 6.03
CA LEU A 215 -15.04 1.22 7.24
C LEU A 215 -14.13 2.42 7.08
N ILE A 216 -14.27 3.40 7.97
CA ILE A 216 -13.52 4.65 7.95
C ILE A 216 -12.59 4.62 9.16
N MET A 217 -11.29 4.54 8.90
CA MET A 217 -10.27 4.66 9.94
C MET A 217 -9.58 6.02 9.87
N ASN A 218 -9.38 6.64 11.03
CA ASN A 218 -8.49 7.79 11.16
C ASN A 218 -7.15 7.33 11.76
N PRO A 219 -6.06 7.27 10.96
CA PRO A 219 -4.79 6.73 11.42
C PRO A 219 -4.11 7.60 12.50
N VAL A 220 -4.50 8.87 12.63
CA VAL A 220 -3.94 9.81 13.61
C VAL A 220 -4.67 9.70 14.95
N GLU A 221 -6.00 9.67 14.94
CA GLU A 221 -6.78 9.61 16.19
C GLU A 221 -6.69 8.25 16.88
N ARG A 222 -6.61 7.16 16.11
CA ARG A 222 -6.50 5.77 16.59
C ARG A 222 -7.55 5.36 17.63
N LYS A 223 -8.70 6.05 17.69
CA LYS A 223 -9.77 5.76 18.65
C LYS A 223 -10.62 4.54 18.27
N GLY A 224 -10.60 4.14 17.00
CA GLY A 224 -11.46 3.10 16.45
C GLY A 224 -11.80 3.37 14.98
N GLU A 225 -12.84 2.70 14.50
CA GLU A 225 -13.38 2.85 13.16
C GLU A 225 -14.85 3.28 13.20
N GLU A 226 -15.16 4.29 12.41
CA GLU A 226 -16.54 4.61 12.06
C GLU A 226 -16.98 3.69 10.91
N ILE A 227 -18.21 3.20 10.99
CA ILE A 227 -18.79 2.35 9.95
C ILE A 227 -20.07 3.01 9.47
N ILE A 228 -20.13 3.27 8.17
CA ILE A 228 -21.39 3.58 7.47
C ILE A 228 -21.93 2.26 6.91
N VAL A 229 -23.21 1.98 7.08
CA VAL A 229 -23.83 0.72 6.63
C VAL A 229 -25.21 0.93 6.02
N LYS A 230 -25.49 0.25 4.91
CA LYS A 230 -26.83 0.11 4.30
C LYS A 230 -27.19 -1.37 4.13
N GLY A 231 -28.49 -1.67 4.08
CA GLY A 231 -29.02 -3.04 4.00
C GLY A 231 -29.35 -3.63 5.37
N ASP A 232 -29.00 -4.89 5.61
CA ASP A 232 -29.26 -5.60 6.87
C ASP A 232 -28.28 -5.19 7.98
N THR A 233 -28.56 -4.04 8.63
CA THR A 233 -27.72 -3.44 9.68
C THR A 233 -27.55 -4.34 10.91
N LYS A 234 -28.50 -5.25 11.16
CA LYS A 234 -28.45 -6.21 12.29
C LYS A 234 -27.22 -7.11 12.25
N ILE A 235 -26.63 -7.31 11.07
CA ILE A 235 -25.39 -8.08 10.91
C ILE A 235 -24.24 -7.36 11.66
N ILE A 236 -24.10 -6.05 11.48
CA ILE A 236 -23.09 -5.23 12.17
C ILE A 236 -23.34 -5.19 13.67
N GLU A 237 -24.58 -4.93 14.08
CA GLU A 237 -24.95 -4.84 15.48
C GLU A 237 -24.61 -6.11 16.25
N LYS A 238 -24.93 -7.28 15.68
CA LYS A 238 -24.59 -8.59 16.27
C LYS A 238 -23.10 -8.90 16.22
N ALA A 239 -22.42 -8.56 15.13
CA ALA A 239 -21.00 -8.89 14.95
C ALA A 239 -20.07 -8.11 15.90
N PHE A 240 -20.45 -6.87 16.23
CA PHE A 240 -19.61 -5.96 17.00
C PHE A 240 -20.21 -5.53 18.34
N GLY A 241 -21.46 -5.88 18.64
CA GLY A 241 -22.13 -5.49 19.89
C GLY A 241 -22.36 -3.98 19.97
N VAL A 242 -22.64 -3.35 18.82
CA VAL A 242 -22.87 -1.91 18.68
C VAL A 242 -24.31 -1.64 18.25
N THR A 243 -24.78 -0.41 18.42
CA THR A 243 -26.07 0.04 17.89
C THR A 243 -25.83 0.87 16.64
N VAL A 244 -26.55 0.57 15.56
CA VAL A 244 -26.53 1.40 14.35
C VAL A 244 -27.58 2.49 14.49
N LYS A 245 -27.16 3.75 14.40
CA LYS A 245 -28.02 4.92 14.41
C LYS A 245 -27.72 5.76 13.18
N ASP A 246 -28.77 6.17 12.45
CA ASP A 246 -28.65 6.98 11.24
C ASP A 246 -27.65 6.37 10.21
N ASP A 247 -27.74 5.05 10.02
CA ASP A 247 -26.86 4.25 9.15
C ASP A 247 -25.37 4.28 9.54
N LYS A 248 -25.06 4.66 10.79
CA LYS A 248 -23.70 4.75 11.33
C LYS A 248 -23.54 4.02 12.66
N CYS A 249 -22.34 3.55 12.93
CA CYS A 249 -21.90 3.11 14.26
C CYS A 249 -20.38 3.30 14.42
N PHE A 250 -19.90 3.21 15.65
CA PHE A 250 -18.48 3.29 15.96
C PHE A 250 -18.01 2.02 16.67
N VAL A 251 -16.88 1.47 16.21
CA VAL A 251 -16.20 0.34 16.84
C VAL A 251 -14.88 0.84 17.44
N PRO A 252 -14.65 0.77 18.76
CA PRO A 252 -13.46 1.30 19.43
C PRO A 252 -12.23 0.39 19.24
N LYS A 253 -11.97 -0.03 17.99
CA LYS A 253 -10.85 -0.86 17.58
C LYS A 253 -10.59 -0.61 16.09
N ILE A 254 -9.33 -0.40 15.71
CA ILE A 254 -8.88 -0.42 14.31
C ILE A 254 -8.90 -1.87 13.80
N MET A 255 -9.47 -2.10 12.64
CA MET A 255 -9.75 -3.42 12.10
C MET A 255 -9.14 -3.58 10.71
N SER A 256 -8.48 -4.73 10.49
CA SER A 256 -8.26 -5.18 9.13
C SER A 256 -9.56 -5.76 8.58
N ARG A 257 -10.01 -5.31 7.40
CA ARG A 257 -11.15 -5.93 6.71
C ARG A 257 -11.01 -7.46 6.66
N LYS A 258 -9.83 -7.97 6.27
CA LYS A 258 -9.59 -9.41 6.08
C LYS A 258 -9.43 -10.18 7.40
N LYS A 259 -8.68 -9.63 8.37
CA LYS A 259 -8.34 -10.38 9.61
C LYS A 259 -9.37 -10.19 10.73
N ASP A 260 -10.05 -9.05 10.78
CA ASP A 260 -10.92 -8.69 11.90
C ASP A 260 -12.40 -8.61 11.50
N PHE A 261 -12.72 -7.85 10.44
CA PHE A 261 -14.12 -7.54 10.10
C PHE A 261 -14.83 -8.73 9.47
N ILE A 262 -14.29 -9.26 8.37
CA ILE A 262 -14.93 -10.32 7.58
C ILE A 262 -15.16 -11.61 8.39
N PRO A 263 -14.21 -12.12 9.20
CA PRO A 263 -14.46 -13.30 10.03
C PRO A 263 -15.64 -13.15 10.99
N ARG A 264 -15.83 -11.95 11.59
CA ARG A 264 -16.97 -11.68 12.48
C ARG A 264 -18.30 -11.68 11.73
N ILE A 265 -18.34 -11.03 10.57
CA ILE A 265 -19.52 -11.04 9.70
C ILE A 265 -19.87 -12.47 9.28
N GLY A 266 -18.87 -13.23 8.81
CA GLY A 266 -19.01 -14.63 8.44
C GLY A 266 -19.56 -15.48 9.59
N GLY A 267 -19.08 -15.27 10.83
CA GLY A 267 -19.59 -15.97 12.01
C GLY A 267 -21.07 -15.72 12.30
N ILE A 268 -21.58 -14.50 12.11
CA ILE A 268 -23.01 -14.18 12.29
C ILE A 268 -23.86 -14.79 11.18
N LEU A 269 -23.37 -14.75 9.94
CA LEU A 269 -24.10 -15.24 8.77
C LEU A 269 -24.08 -16.77 8.66
N ALA A 270 -23.03 -17.43 9.17
CA ALA A 270 -22.93 -18.88 9.27
C ALA A 270 -23.86 -19.47 10.34
N ASN A 271 -24.03 -18.76 11.47
CA ASN A 271 -24.86 -19.19 12.60
C ASN A 271 -26.33 -18.74 12.51
N SER A 272 -26.75 -18.16 11.38
CA SER A 272 -28.16 -17.83 11.16
C SER A 272 -28.92 -19.12 10.84
N PRO A 273 -29.91 -19.54 11.65
CA PRO A 273 -30.59 -20.82 11.47
C PRO A 273 -31.44 -20.78 10.19
N GLY A 274 -30.89 -21.33 9.10
CA GLY A 274 -31.59 -21.66 7.88
C GLY A 274 -31.92 -23.14 7.87
N SER A 275 -33.19 -23.45 8.17
CA SER A 275 -33.94 -24.66 7.81
C SER A 275 -33.13 -25.90 7.38
N TYR A 276 -33.10 -26.90 8.26
CA TYR A 276 -32.96 -28.30 7.86
C TYR A 276 -34.05 -28.63 6.82
N HIS A 277 -33.65 -28.83 5.58
CA HIS A 277 -34.39 -29.65 4.64
C HIS A 277 -33.48 -30.77 4.17
N THR A 278 -33.65 -31.91 4.82
CA THR A 278 -33.42 -33.23 4.25
C THR A 278 -34.32 -33.38 3.03
N VAL A 279 -33.73 -33.58 1.84
CA VAL A 279 -33.93 -34.76 1.00
C VAL A 279 -32.60 -35.08 0.34
#